data_AF-A0A2U1UUT9-F1
#
_entry.id   AF-A0A2U1UUT9-F1
#
_cell.length_a   1.000
_cell.length_b   1.000
_cell.length_c   1.000
_cell.angle_alpha   90.00
_cell.angle_beta   90.00
_cell.angle_gamma   90.00
#
_symmetry.space_group_name_H-M   'P 1'
#
loop_
_entity.id
_entity.type
_entity.pdbx_description
1 polymer ?
#
loop_
_entity_poly.entity_id
_entity_poly.type
_entity_poly.pdbx_seq_one_letter_code
_entity_poly.pdbx_strand_id
1 'polypeptide(L)'
;MTTTDVIFPKRTVIDDGCDYTALILWRMNANARARTRSPYVPAPVPVQVVKPKLVSEPKVRTPKMKARKTHTGTVIRNAGRRQVRLSETATGWIAGPNEVYYKNTGARIGSPGRSRLLLDSIQQIGK
;
A
#
# COMPACT_ATOMS: atom_id res chain seq x y z
N MET A 1 -46.43 4.06 -18.40
CA MET A 1 -46.13 4.54 -17.04
C MET A 1 -44.73 5.14 -17.07
N THR A 2 -44.62 6.47 -16.98
CA THR A 2 -43.35 7.18 -16.94
C THR A 2 -42.81 7.15 -15.51
N THR A 3 -41.78 6.34 -15.27
CA THR A 3 -41.08 6.29 -13.99
C THR A 3 -40.14 7.48 -13.90
N THR A 4 -40.44 8.43 -13.02
CA THR A 4 -39.52 9.50 -12.65
C THR A 4 -38.50 8.97 -11.65
N ASP A 5 -37.28 8.74 -12.10
CA ASP A 5 -36.17 8.36 -11.22
C ASP A 5 -35.77 9.54 -10.33
N VAL A 6 -35.98 9.41 -9.03
CA VAL A 6 -35.55 10.40 -8.03
C VAL A 6 -34.06 10.21 -7.79
N ILE A 7 -33.24 11.11 -8.35
CA ILE A 7 -31.80 11.14 -8.11
C ILE A 7 -31.57 11.76 -6.73
N PHE A 8 -31.24 10.92 -5.75
CA PHE A 8 -30.76 11.39 -4.45
C PHE A 8 -29.24 11.58 -4.52
N PRO A 9 -28.72 12.82 -4.54
CA PRO A 9 -27.29 13.03 -4.46
C PRO A 9 -26.80 12.54 -3.10
N LYS A 10 -25.85 11.61 -3.09
CA LYS A 10 -25.15 11.22 -1.86
C LYS A 10 -24.36 12.44 -1.37
N ARG A 11 -24.88 13.14 -0.36
CA ARG A 11 -24.13 14.14 0.38
C ARG A 11 -23.11 13.42 1.25
N THR A 12 -21.85 13.47 0.88
CA THR A 12 -20.76 13.13 1.78
C THR A 12 -20.63 14.27 2.80
N VAL A 13 -21.11 14.05 4.02
CA VAL A 13 -20.78 14.95 5.14
C VAL A 13 -19.34 14.63 5.53
N ILE A 14 -18.43 15.56 5.25
CA ILE A 14 -17.03 15.46 5.68
C ILE A 14 -16.98 16.08 7.09
N ASP A 15 -16.71 15.25 8.09
CA ASP A 15 -16.44 15.71 9.45
C ASP A 15 -15.04 16.32 9.49
N ASP A 16 -14.97 17.63 9.68
CA ASP A 16 -13.72 18.37 9.80
C ASP A 16 -13.11 18.27 11.20
N GLY A 17 -13.80 17.66 12.17
CA GLY A 17 -13.32 17.43 13.53
C GLY A 17 -13.22 18.69 14.40
N CYS A 18 -13.89 19.77 14.02
CA CYS A 18 -13.99 21.00 14.82
C CYS A 18 -15.18 20.96 15.80
N ASP A 19 -15.00 21.53 16.99
CA ASP A 19 -16.07 21.81 17.94
C ASP A 19 -16.77 23.13 17.59
N TYR A 20 -18.01 23.00 17.14
CA TYR A 20 -18.89 24.11 16.74
C TYR A 20 -19.85 24.56 17.85
N THR A 21 -19.86 23.92 19.02
CA THR A 21 -20.85 24.15 20.08
C THR A 21 -20.97 25.63 20.46
N ALA A 22 -19.84 26.28 20.73
CA ALA A 22 -19.81 27.69 21.08
C ALA A 22 -20.33 28.60 19.96
N LEU A 23 -20.00 28.29 18.70
CA LEU A 23 -20.46 29.08 17.55
C LEU A 23 -21.96 28.89 17.29
N ILE A 24 -22.48 27.68 17.46
CA ILE A 24 -23.91 27.37 17.36
C ILE A 24 -24.69 28.13 18.43
N LEU A 25 -24.26 28.03 19.70
CA LEU A 25 -24.87 28.78 20.80
C LEU A 25 -24.81 30.29 20.57
N TRP A 26 -23.68 30.79 20.06
CA TRP A 26 -23.55 32.19 19.68
C TRP A 26 -24.59 32.56 18.63
N ARG A 27 -24.77 31.78 17.56
CA ARG A 27 -25.77 32.04 16.50
C ARG A 27 -27.20 31.98 17.02
N MET A 28 -27.53 31.01 17.87
CA MET A 28 -28.86 30.89 18.49
C MET A 28 -29.22 32.13 19.31
N ASN A 29 -28.25 32.71 20.01
CA ASN A 29 -28.45 33.90 20.84
C ASN A 29 -28.38 35.22 20.06
N ALA A 30 -28.26 35.21 18.72
CA ALA A 30 -28.14 36.44 17.92
C ALA A 30 -29.36 37.37 18.06
N ASN A 31 -30.58 36.82 18.00
CA ASN A 31 -31.80 37.60 18.17
C ASN A 31 -31.93 38.19 19.59
N ALA A 32 -31.51 37.45 20.61
CA ALA A 32 -31.50 37.94 21.99
C ALA A 32 -30.55 39.13 22.15
N ARG A 33 -29.34 39.05 21.57
CA ARG A 33 -28.37 40.16 21.57
C ARG A 33 -28.89 41.40 20.83
N ALA A 34 -29.52 41.20 19.67
CA ALA A 34 -30.11 42.29 18.89
C ALA A 34 -31.23 43.01 19.65
N ARG A 35 -32.11 42.25 20.34
CA ARG A 35 -33.24 42.83 21.10
C ARG A 35 -32.82 43.50 22.39
N THR A 36 -31.86 42.93 23.11
CA THR A 36 -31.38 43.46 24.40
C THR A 36 -30.35 44.58 24.24
N ARG A 37 -29.92 44.88 23.00
CA ARG A 37 -28.85 45.85 22.70
C ARG A 37 -27.58 45.57 23.50
N SER A 38 -27.29 44.28 23.71
CA SER A 38 -26.05 43.87 24.39
C SER A 38 -24.83 44.39 23.60
N PRO A 39 -23.70 44.64 24.27
CA PRO A 39 -22.45 44.97 23.58
C PRO A 39 -22.12 43.95 22.49
N TYR A 40 -21.53 44.43 21.39
CA TYR A 40 -21.10 43.56 20.32
C TYR A 40 -20.01 42.60 20.82
N VAL A 41 -20.26 41.30 20.65
CA VAL A 41 -19.29 40.24 20.94
C VAL A 41 -19.06 39.45 19.66
N PRO A 42 -17.82 39.34 19.16
CA PRO A 42 -17.54 38.61 17.93
C PRO A 42 -17.87 37.12 18.08
N ALA A 43 -18.15 36.47 16.95
CA ALA A 43 -18.45 35.05 16.93
C ALA A 43 -17.20 34.24 17.32
N PRO A 44 -17.32 33.22 18.20
CA PRO A 44 -16.20 32.37 18.58
C PRO A 44 -15.76 31.51 17.39
N VAL A 45 -14.45 31.34 17.24
CA VAL A 45 -13.87 30.47 16.20
C VAL A 45 -14.01 29.01 16.64
N PRO A 46 -14.48 28.09 15.76
CA PRO A 46 -14.53 26.67 16.06
C PRO A 46 -13.15 26.12 16.42
N VAL A 47 -13.09 25.26 17.44
CA VAL A 47 -11.82 24.71 17.94
C VAL A 47 -11.60 23.34 17.31
N GLN A 48 -10.43 23.11 16.70
CA GLN A 48 -10.08 21.79 16.18
C GLN A 48 -9.85 20.81 17.33
N VAL A 49 -10.72 19.82 17.50
CA VAL A 49 -10.61 18.79 18.56
C VAL A 49 -9.94 17.53 18.02
N VAL A 50 -10.31 17.12 16.81
CA VAL A 50 -9.79 15.90 16.18
C VAL A 50 -9.20 16.26 14.83
N LYS A 51 -7.92 15.95 14.58
CA LYS A 51 -7.34 16.08 13.24
C LYS A 51 -7.94 14.98 12.35
N PRO A 52 -8.64 15.30 11.25
CA PRO A 52 -9.19 14.28 10.38
C PRO A 52 -8.06 13.42 9.80
N LYS A 53 -8.21 12.10 9.88
CA LYS A 53 -7.29 11.18 9.21
C LYS A 53 -7.51 11.33 7.71
N LEU A 54 -6.57 11.97 7.03
CA LEU A 54 -6.52 11.91 5.57
C LEU A 54 -6.49 10.42 5.20
N VAL A 55 -7.47 9.99 4.39
CA VAL A 55 -7.48 8.63 3.85
C VAL A 55 -6.19 8.48 3.09
N SER A 56 -5.28 7.62 3.57
CA SER A 56 -4.05 7.34 2.85
C SER A 56 -4.42 6.88 1.45
N GLU A 57 -3.88 7.53 0.42
CA GLU A 57 -4.08 7.08 -0.95
C GLU A 57 -3.74 5.59 -1.07
N PRO A 58 -4.51 4.82 -1.86
CA PRO A 58 -4.20 3.43 -2.08
C PRO A 58 -2.76 3.32 -2.59
N LYS A 59 -1.92 2.59 -1.86
CA LYS A 59 -0.51 2.40 -2.20
C LYS A 59 -0.40 1.80 -3.61
N VAL A 60 -0.09 2.64 -4.59
CA VAL A 60 0.14 2.22 -5.98
C VAL A 60 1.31 1.22 -5.95
N ARG A 61 1.04 -0.04 -6.25
CA ARG A 61 2.06 -1.08 -6.34
C ARG A 61 2.90 -0.77 -7.59
N THR A 62 4.04 -0.12 -7.42
CA THR A 62 5.00 0.02 -8.52
C THR A 62 5.43 -1.37 -9.01
N PRO A 63 5.50 -1.62 -10.32
CA PRO A 63 5.92 -2.91 -10.84
C PRO A 63 7.37 -3.16 -10.40
N LYS A 64 7.58 -4.20 -9.59
CA LYS A 64 8.92 -4.63 -9.17
C LYS A 64 9.67 -5.06 -10.43
N MET A 65 10.71 -4.31 -10.81
CA MET A 65 11.56 -4.63 -11.97
C MET A 65 12.12 -6.05 -11.79
N LYS A 66 11.78 -6.96 -12.70
CA LYS A 66 12.26 -8.35 -12.63
C LYS A 66 13.75 -8.35 -12.95
N ALA A 67 14.57 -8.87 -12.04
CA ALA A 67 16.00 -9.00 -12.26
C ALA A 67 16.27 -9.80 -13.56
N ARG A 68 17.16 -9.27 -14.42
CA ARG A 68 17.53 -9.94 -15.67
C ARG A 68 18.12 -11.31 -15.35
N LYS A 69 17.70 -12.33 -16.10
CA LYS A 69 18.21 -13.68 -15.98
C LYS A 69 19.47 -13.79 -16.83
N THR A 70 20.59 -14.14 -16.21
CA THR A 70 21.93 -14.14 -16.84
C THR A 70 22.45 -15.55 -17.14
N HIS A 71 21.95 -16.56 -16.43
CA HIS A 71 22.44 -17.93 -16.55
C HIS A 71 21.27 -18.93 -16.68
N THR A 72 21.55 -20.13 -17.15
CA THR A 72 20.73 -21.32 -17.00
C THR A 72 21.41 -22.29 -16.05
N GLY A 73 20.64 -23.16 -15.41
CA GLY A 73 21.18 -24.24 -14.60
C GLY A 73 20.13 -25.30 -14.32
N THR A 74 20.56 -26.48 -13.90
CA THR A 74 19.68 -27.61 -13.57
C THR A 74 19.49 -27.70 -12.06
N VAL A 75 18.23 -27.62 -11.63
CA VAL A 75 17.83 -27.79 -10.23
C VAL A 75 17.20 -29.16 -10.04
N ILE A 76 17.66 -29.89 -9.02
CA ILE A 76 17.03 -31.12 -8.53
C ILE A 76 15.98 -30.72 -7.49
N ARG A 77 14.71 -31.00 -7.78
CA ARG A 77 13.57 -30.85 -6.86
C ARG A 77 12.98 -32.23 -6.56
N ASN A 78 12.00 -32.29 -5.66
CA ASN A 78 11.27 -33.54 -5.41
C ASN A 78 10.61 -34.14 -6.67
N ALA A 79 10.13 -33.27 -7.58
CA ALA A 79 9.54 -33.68 -8.86
C ALA A 79 10.58 -34.06 -9.94
N GLY A 80 11.88 -34.11 -9.60
CA GLY A 80 12.97 -34.42 -10.51
C GLY A 80 13.81 -33.21 -10.93
N ARG A 81 14.64 -33.42 -11.96
CA ARG A 81 15.53 -32.41 -12.54
C ARG A 81 14.76 -31.45 -13.44
N ARG A 82 14.98 -30.15 -13.26
CA ARG A 82 14.43 -29.09 -14.10
C ARG A 82 15.48 -28.06 -14.47
N GLN A 83 15.49 -27.63 -15.73
CA GLN A 83 16.28 -26.50 -16.18
C GLN A 83 15.57 -25.20 -15.78
N VAL A 84 16.31 -24.26 -15.19
CA VAL A 84 15.80 -22.97 -14.75
C VAL A 84 16.71 -21.85 -15.22
N ARG A 85 16.11 -20.67 -15.41
CA ARG A 85 16.87 -19.43 -15.64
C ARG A 85 17.21 -18.80 -14.30
N LEU A 86 18.46 -18.42 -14.14
CA LEU A 86 19.04 -17.90 -12.92
C LEU A 86 19.47 -16.44 -13.12
N SER A 87 19.26 -15.63 -12.08
CA SER A 87 19.90 -14.32 -11.96
C SER A 87 21.08 -14.48 -11.00
N GLU A 88 22.25 -14.06 -11.44
CA GLU A 88 23.43 -14.03 -10.59
C GLU A 88 23.33 -12.87 -9.58
N THR A 89 23.68 -13.14 -8.32
CA THR A 89 23.83 -12.12 -7.27
C THR A 89 25.14 -12.37 -6.54
N ALA A 90 25.63 -11.40 -5.75
CA ALA A 90 26.90 -11.54 -5.02
C ALA A 90 26.98 -12.85 -4.20
N THR A 91 25.88 -13.22 -3.54
CA THR A 91 25.85 -14.36 -2.59
C THR A 91 25.20 -15.63 -3.14
N GLY A 92 24.53 -15.57 -4.29
CA GLY A 92 23.69 -16.69 -4.72
C GLY A 92 23.15 -16.62 -6.15
N TRP A 93 22.45 -17.70 -6.51
CA TRP A 93 21.74 -17.89 -7.76
C TRP A 93 20.23 -17.82 -7.52
N ILE A 94 19.57 -16.84 -8.12
CA ILE A 94 18.12 -16.61 -7.95
C ILE A 94 17.36 -17.23 -9.12
N ALA A 95 16.68 -18.35 -8.88
CA ALA A 95 15.77 -18.97 -9.85
C ALA A 95 14.41 -18.25 -9.88
N GLY A 96 13.90 -17.84 -8.70
CA GLY A 96 12.63 -17.13 -8.56
C GLY A 96 12.54 -16.36 -7.23
N PRO A 97 11.40 -15.71 -6.93
CA PRO A 97 11.25 -14.87 -5.74
C PRO A 97 11.55 -15.59 -4.42
N ASN A 98 11.18 -16.87 -4.33
CA ASN A 98 11.35 -17.70 -3.12
C ASN A 98 12.34 -18.87 -3.35
N GLU A 99 13.17 -18.77 -4.38
CA GLU A 99 14.05 -19.87 -4.78
C GLU A 99 15.44 -19.32 -5.11
N VAL A 100 16.30 -19.38 -4.10
CA VAL A 100 17.67 -18.88 -4.13
C VAL A 100 18.62 -19.97 -3.66
N TYR A 101 19.78 -20.09 -4.31
CA TYR A 101 20.80 -21.10 -4.03
C TYR A 101 22.14 -20.45 -3.71
N TYR A 102 22.90 -21.06 -2.81
CA TYR A 102 24.27 -20.64 -2.54
C TYR A 102 25.20 -20.91 -3.72
N LYS A 103 26.11 -19.98 -4.02
CA LYS A 103 27.06 -20.11 -5.15
C LYS A 103 28.07 -21.24 -4.97
N ASN A 104 28.51 -21.49 -3.75
CA ASN A 104 29.55 -22.46 -3.40
C ASN A 104 29.01 -23.89 -3.27
N THR A 105 27.80 -24.05 -2.71
CA THR A 105 27.28 -25.38 -2.36
C THR A 105 26.08 -25.79 -3.23
N GLY A 106 25.43 -24.86 -3.91
CA GLY A 106 24.19 -25.11 -4.67
C GLY A 106 22.99 -25.47 -3.78
N ALA A 107 23.13 -25.43 -2.45
CA ALA A 107 22.05 -25.68 -1.50
C ALA A 107 21.05 -24.51 -1.50
N ARG A 108 19.76 -24.82 -1.31
CA ARG A 108 18.72 -23.80 -1.24
C ARG A 108 18.78 -23.01 0.08
N ILE A 109 18.76 -21.69 -0.04
CA ILE A 109 18.73 -20.77 1.10
C ILE A 109 17.36 -20.88 1.80
N GLY A 110 17.37 -21.05 3.13
CA GLY A 110 16.17 -21.14 3.97
C GLY A 110 15.39 -22.46 3.86
N SER A 111 15.82 -23.41 3.04
CA SER A 111 15.21 -24.75 2.93
C SER A 111 16.21 -25.78 2.41
N PRO A 112 17.33 -26.01 3.13
CA PRO A 112 18.33 -26.99 2.75
C PRO A 112 17.69 -28.38 2.60
N GLY A 113 18.02 -29.12 1.53
CA GLY A 113 17.52 -30.47 1.27
C GLY A 113 16.26 -30.57 0.40
N ARG A 114 15.43 -29.51 0.29
CA ARG A 114 14.21 -29.56 -0.53
C ARG A 114 14.49 -29.43 -2.04
N SER A 115 15.53 -28.70 -2.39
CA SER A 115 16.07 -28.65 -3.74
C SER A 115 17.53 -28.22 -3.73
N ARG A 116 18.26 -28.61 -4.77
CA ARG A 116 19.69 -28.29 -4.96
C ARG A 116 19.95 -27.92 -6.41
N LEU A 117 20.69 -26.83 -6.61
CA LEU A 117 21.22 -26.43 -7.90
C LEU A 117 22.52 -27.21 -8.18
N LEU A 118 22.63 -27.79 -9.38
CA LEU A 118 23.86 -28.40 -9.84
C LEU A 118 24.79 -27.33 -10.40
N LEU A 119 25.88 -27.05 -9.68
CA LEU A 119 26.80 -25.95 -10.02
C LEU A 119 27.49 -26.17 -11.37
N ASP A 120 27.85 -27.42 -11.68
CA ASP A 120 28.51 -27.78 -12.96
C ASP A 120 27.60 -27.60 -14.18
N SER A 121 26.28 -27.52 -13.95
CA SER A 121 25.30 -27.34 -15.02
C SER A 121 25.02 -25.88 -15.36
N ILE A 122 25.68 -24.94 -14.67
CA ILE A 122 25.42 -23.51 -14.84
C ILE A 122 26.11 -23.03 -16.11
N GLN A 123 25.33 -22.46 -17.02
CA GLN A 123 25.81 -21.90 -18.28
C GLN A 123 25.32 -20.46 -18.44
N GLN A 124 26.15 -19.59 -19.00
CA GLN A 124 25.71 -18.23 -19.32
C GLN A 124 24.70 -18.27 -20.46
N ILE A 125 23.61 -17.52 -20.31
CA ILE A 125 22.72 -17.22 -21.43
C ILE A 125 23.48 -16.18 -22.24
N GLY A 126 23.94 -16.55 -23.44
CA GLY A 126 24.70 -15.68 -24.33
C GLY A 126 24.07 -14.28 -24.43
N LYS A 127 24.94 -13.26 -24.51
CA LYS A 127 24.52 -11.88 -24.74
C LYS A 127 23.68 -11.74 -25.99
#